data_AF-A0A428PKC1-F1
#
_entry.id   AF-A0A428PKC1-F1
#
_cell.length_a   1.000
_cell.length_b   1.000
_cell.length_c   1.000
_cell.angle_alpha   90.00
_cell.angle_beta   90.00
_cell.angle_gamma   90.00
#
_symmetry.space_group_name_H-M   'P 1'
#
loop_
_entity.id
_entity.type
_entity.pdbx_description
1 polymer ?
#
loop_
_entity_poly.entity_id
_entity_poly.type
_entity_poly.pdbx_seq_one_letter_code
_entity_poly.pdbx_strand_id
1 'polypeptide(L)'
;MNSQPHNQVEVLIVGAGFGGIAQAHFVEKHDLRKYMQFNTEMLSAAWNEESDLWEVRVSSGETYWARYFIPAMGQLSKVNLPSIPGISNFHGLITHSSHWDKDVDLTNKTVGVIGCGASGVQIITAIAPQVASLTSFIRHPQFTVRSNDKPVDQQHIDWVNESYDRIWEQIRNSITSFGFYESNRPFMSVGPERRQQLLEDLWNNGNGIRFMFEHFCDIATDKKANMEVCDFLRRKIQEIVKDPEKARVLTPTELFARRPISNDGYYETYNRDNVNIVDLKQTPIVEITTEGIRTGDGAVHCLDIIVFATSLDAVDGNLTRAAS
;
A
#
# COMPACT_ATOMS: atom_id res chain seq x y z
N MET A 1 -22.38 6.38 -47.95
CA MET A 1 -21.68 5.12 -47.62
C MET A 1 -20.84 5.39 -46.39
N ASN A 2 -21.38 5.11 -45.20
CA ASN A 2 -20.60 5.24 -43.97
C ASN A 2 -19.67 4.03 -43.90
N SER A 3 -18.40 4.24 -44.26
CA SER A 3 -17.33 3.31 -43.91
C SER A 3 -17.35 3.17 -42.39
N GLN A 4 -17.53 1.94 -41.88
CA GLN A 4 -17.32 1.68 -40.46
C GLN A 4 -15.94 2.21 -40.06
N PRO A 5 -15.81 2.96 -38.96
CA PRO A 5 -14.51 3.41 -38.50
C PRO A 5 -13.62 2.19 -38.27
N HIS A 6 -12.40 2.25 -38.80
CA HIS A 6 -11.37 1.28 -38.45
C HIS A 6 -11.23 1.28 -36.91
N ASN A 7 -11.12 0.08 -36.30
CA ASN A 7 -11.02 -0.15 -34.85
C ASN A 7 -12.34 0.01 -34.04
N GLN A 8 -13.48 -0.29 -34.65
CA GLN A 8 -14.72 -0.51 -33.91
C GLN A 8 -14.73 -1.88 -33.22
N VAL A 9 -15.01 -1.90 -31.92
CA VAL A 9 -15.12 -3.11 -31.09
C VAL A 9 -16.45 -3.12 -30.33
N GLU A 10 -16.93 -4.29 -29.91
CA GLU A 10 -18.17 -4.37 -29.15
C GLU A 10 -17.97 -3.93 -27.69
N VAL A 11 -16.90 -4.44 -27.04
CA VAL A 11 -16.55 -4.13 -25.65
C VAL A 11 -15.08 -3.69 -25.62
N LEU A 12 -14.81 -2.57 -24.94
CA LEU A 12 -13.47 -2.10 -24.65
C LEU A 12 -13.25 -2.03 -23.14
N ILE A 13 -12.25 -2.75 -22.65
CA ILE A 13 -11.85 -2.76 -21.25
C ILE A 13 -10.52 -2.03 -21.14
N VAL A 14 -10.46 -1.00 -20.29
CA VAL A 14 -9.22 -0.25 -20.03
C VAL A 14 -8.75 -0.53 -18.62
N GLY A 15 -7.66 -1.28 -18.50
CA GLY A 15 -7.04 -1.64 -17.23
C GLY A 15 -5.85 -0.73 -16.88
N ALA A 16 -5.52 -0.64 -15.59
CA ALA A 16 -4.16 -0.22 -15.21
C ALA A 16 -3.16 -1.32 -15.59
N GLY A 17 -1.90 -0.93 -15.86
CA GLY A 17 -0.83 -1.91 -16.08
C GLY A 17 -0.59 -2.74 -14.82
N PHE A 18 -0.65 -4.07 -14.95
CA PHE A 18 -0.35 -5.01 -13.86
C PHE A 18 0.55 -6.13 -14.38
N GLY A 19 1.65 -6.42 -13.66
CA GLY A 19 2.71 -7.33 -14.10
C GLY A 19 3.03 -8.47 -13.12
N GLY A 20 2.11 -8.82 -12.24
CA GLY A 20 2.34 -9.88 -11.25
C GLY A 20 2.29 -11.29 -11.86
N ILE A 21 2.99 -12.22 -11.22
CA ILE A 21 3.15 -13.63 -11.66
C ILE A 21 1.79 -14.34 -11.74
N ALA A 22 0.89 -14.10 -10.79
CA ALA A 22 -0.45 -14.71 -10.78
C ALA A 22 -1.31 -14.24 -11.97
N GLN A 23 -1.22 -12.96 -12.34
CA GLN A 23 -1.92 -12.41 -13.49
C GLN A 23 -1.38 -12.99 -14.80
N ALA A 24 -0.05 -13.08 -14.93
CA ALA A 24 0.57 -13.69 -16.11
C ALA A 24 0.11 -15.14 -16.30
N HIS A 25 0.08 -15.93 -15.23
CA HIS A 25 -0.44 -17.28 -15.24
C HIS A 25 -1.93 -17.34 -15.65
N PHE A 26 -2.78 -16.45 -15.13
CA PHE A 26 -4.20 -16.40 -15.49
C PHE A 26 -4.42 -16.04 -16.97
N VAL A 27 -3.66 -15.06 -17.48
CA VAL A 27 -3.70 -14.64 -18.89
C VAL A 27 -3.32 -15.80 -19.82
N GLU A 28 -2.29 -16.56 -19.46
CA GLU A 28 -1.84 -17.74 -20.21
C GLU A 28 -2.88 -18.88 -20.14
N LYS A 29 -3.32 -19.24 -18.93
CA LYS A 29 -4.29 -20.32 -18.67
C LYS A 29 -5.60 -20.14 -19.45
N HIS A 30 -6.02 -18.89 -19.67
CA HIS A 30 -7.27 -18.55 -20.34
C HIS A 30 -7.09 -17.97 -21.75
N ASP A 31 -5.87 -18.00 -22.32
CA ASP A 31 -5.54 -17.47 -23.65
C ASP A 31 -6.07 -16.04 -23.89
N LEU A 32 -5.89 -15.16 -22.89
CA LEU A 32 -6.43 -13.80 -22.91
C LEU A 32 -5.52 -12.80 -23.63
N ARG A 33 -4.25 -13.16 -23.85
CA ARG A 33 -3.22 -12.23 -24.38
C ARG A 33 -3.62 -11.63 -25.72
N LYS A 34 -4.30 -12.39 -26.58
CA LYS A 34 -4.78 -11.96 -27.90
C LYS A 34 -5.80 -10.82 -27.86
N TYR A 35 -6.41 -10.57 -26.71
CA TYR A 35 -7.38 -9.49 -26.49
C TYR A 35 -6.78 -8.26 -25.79
N MET A 36 -5.46 -8.26 -25.53
CA MET A 36 -4.81 -7.24 -24.71
C MET A 36 -3.76 -6.47 -25.50
N GLN A 37 -3.83 -5.15 -25.42
CA GLN A 37 -2.82 -4.24 -25.94
C GLN A 37 -2.08 -3.56 -24.79
N PHE A 38 -0.77 -3.80 -24.71
CA PHE A 38 0.10 -3.25 -23.67
C PHE A 38 0.85 -2.02 -24.17
N ASN A 39 1.50 -1.28 -23.26
CA ASN A 39 2.24 -0.06 -23.57
C ASN A 39 1.39 0.96 -24.35
N THR A 40 0.08 0.97 -24.09
CA THR A 40 -0.91 1.80 -24.76
C THR A 40 -1.75 2.45 -23.68
N GLU A 41 -1.51 3.73 -23.45
CA GLU A 41 -2.22 4.51 -22.45
C GLU A 41 -3.50 5.08 -23.06
N MET A 42 -4.64 4.92 -22.36
CA MET A 42 -5.85 5.66 -22.70
C MET A 42 -5.70 7.13 -22.30
N LEU A 43 -5.89 8.02 -23.27
CA LEU A 43 -5.79 9.46 -23.10
C LEU A 43 -7.14 10.10 -22.79
N SER A 44 -8.21 9.67 -23.49
CA SER A 44 -9.56 10.16 -23.24
C SER A 44 -10.61 9.12 -23.64
N ALA A 45 -11.81 9.22 -23.04
CA ALA A 45 -12.99 8.46 -23.41
C ALA A 45 -14.22 9.39 -23.42
N ALA A 46 -14.90 9.52 -24.56
CA ALA A 46 -16.07 10.37 -24.72
C ALA A 46 -17.25 9.59 -25.31
N TRP A 47 -18.45 9.80 -24.77
CA TRP A 47 -19.67 9.26 -25.38
C TRP A 47 -20.06 10.11 -26.59
N ASN A 48 -20.26 9.46 -27.74
CA ASN A 48 -20.73 10.09 -28.97
C ASN A 48 -22.21 9.77 -29.18
N GLU A 49 -23.07 10.76 -28.98
CA GLU A 49 -24.53 10.63 -29.09
C GLU A 49 -25.04 10.37 -30.51
N GLU A 50 -24.29 10.78 -31.55
CA GLU A 50 -24.71 10.54 -32.94
C GLU A 50 -24.55 9.07 -33.35
N SER A 51 -23.58 8.38 -32.74
CA SER A 51 -23.23 7.01 -33.10
C SER A 51 -23.63 5.97 -32.05
N ASP A 52 -24.06 6.41 -30.87
CA ASP A 52 -24.28 5.57 -29.68
C ASP A 52 -23.05 4.70 -29.33
N LEU A 53 -21.85 5.31 -29.43
CA LEU A 53 -20.57 4.66 -29.15
C LEU A 53 -19.67 5.53 -28.27
N TRP A 54 -18.80 4.88 -27.50
CA TRP A 54 -17.66 5.51 -26.86
C TRP A 54 -16.52 5.69 -27.86
N GLU A 55 -16.03 6.92 -28.00
CA GLU A 55 -14.78 7.27 -28.67
C GLU A 55 -13.65 7.25 -27.63
N VAL A 56 -12.68 6.36 -27.80
CA VAL A 56 -11.54 6.19 -26.89
C VAL A 56 -10.23 6.45 -27.61
N ARG A 57 -9.49 7.48 -27.18
CA ARG A 57 -8.20 7.86 -27.76
C ARG A 57 -7.06 7.29 -26.94
N VAL A 58 -6.03 6.79 -27.61
CA VAL A 58 -4.87 6.16 -26.95
C VAL A 58 -3.54 6.78 -27.39
N SER A 59 -2.49 6.53 -26.61
CA SER A 59 -1.15 7.09 -26.81
C SER A 59 -0.46 6.68 -28.11
N SER A 60 -0.92 5.62 -28.79
CA SER A 60 -0.44 5.24 -30.13
C SER A 60 -0.93 6.19 -31.23
N GLY A 61 -1.87 7.10 -30.93
CA GLY A 61 -2.57 7.93 -31.91
C GLY A 61 -3.79 7.27 -32.52
N GLU A 62 -4.05 6.00 -32.19
CA GLU A 62 -5.27 5.29 -32.61
C GLU A 62 -6.50 5.78 -31.83
N THR A 63 -7.67 5.59 -32.44
CA THR A 63 -8.97 5.80 -31.80
C THR A 63 -9.79 4.53 -31.91
N TYR A 64 -10.36 4.10 -30.80
CA TYR A 64 -11.24 2.93 -30.70
C TYR A 64 -12.67 3.39 -30.50
N TRP A 65 -13.62 2.68 -31.12
CA TRP A 65 -15.04 2.94 -30.99
C TRP A 65 -15.72 1.74 -30.34
N ALA A 66 -16.37 1.92 -29.19
CA ALA A 66 -16.91 0.81 -28.41
C ALA A 66 -18.36 1.02 -27.99
N ARG A 67 -19.19 -0.03 -28.07
CA ARG A 67 -20.56 0.04 -27.52
C ARG A 67 -20.54 0.02 -26.00
N TYR A 68 -19.73 -0.85 -25.42
CA TYR A 68 -19.55 -0.96 -23.98
C TYR A 68 -18.13 -0.57 -23.59
N PHE A 69 -18.03 0.37 -22.65
CA PHE A 69 -16.76 0.80 -22.07
C PHE A 69 -16.69 0.37 -20.60
N ILE A 70 -15.63 -0.36 -20.24
CA ILE A 70 -15.41 -0.86 -18.88
C ILE A 70 -14.09 -0.29 -18.33
N PRO A 71 -14.16 0.76 -17.48
CA PRO A 71 -12.97 1.37 -16.88
C PRO A 71 -12.46 0.56 -15.68
N ALA A 72 -11.55 -0.38 -15.93
CA ALA A 72 -10.86 -1.21 -14.94
C ALA A 72 -9.51 -0.62 -14.47
N MET A 73 -9.41 0.71 -14.34
CA MET A 73 -8.15 1.46 -14.20
C MET A 73 -7.44 1.35 -12.84
N GLY A 74 -8.01 0.61 -11.89
CA GLY A 74 -7.47 0.44 -10.54
C GLY A 74 -7.64 1.67 -9.65
N GLN A 75 -7.98 1.42 -8.38
CA GLN A 75 -8.22 2.48 -7.39
C GLN A 75 -6.93 3.04 -6.78
N LEU A 76 -5.78 2.40 -7.03
CA LEU A 76 -4.48 2.71 -6.42
C LEU A 76 -3.39 2.59 -7.48
N SER A 77 -3.37 3.47 -8.48
CA SER A 77 -2.34 3.42 -9.55
C SER A 77 -1.80 4.78 -9.98
N LYS A 78 -2.48 5.90 -9.72
CA LYS A 78 -1.96 7.23 -10.04
C LYS A 78 -0.94 7.68 -8.99
N VAL A 79 0.29 7.92 -9.42
CA VAL A 79 1.39 8.31 -8.53
C VAL A 79 1.15 9.68 -7.93
N ASN A 80 1.36 9.79 -6.63
CA ASN A 80 1.43 11.08 -5.95
C ASN A 80 2.89 11.42 -5.61
N LEU A 81 3.55 12.15 -6.50
CA LEU A 81 4.86 12.75 -6.22
C LEU A 81 4.64 14.09 -5.50
N PRO A 82 5.12 14.25 -4.25
CA PRO A 82 4.96 15.50 -3.54
C PRO A 82 5.76 16.60 -4.22
N SER A 83 5.17 17.79 -4.34
CA SER A 83 5.85 18.98 -4.83
C SER A 83 6.81 19.54 -3.77
N ILE A 84 7.98 18.91 -3.63
CA ILE A 84 9.05 19.36 -2.73
C ILE A 84 9.98 20.31 -3.48
N PRO A 85 10.28 21.51 -2.96
CA PRO A 85 11.24 22.43 -3.59
C PRO A 85 12.59 21.76 -3.86
N GLY A 86 13.19 22.03 -5.02
CA GLY A 86 14.52 21.53 -5.36
C GLY A 86 14.60 20.06 -5.76
N ILE A 87 13.48 19.33 -5.87
CA ILE A 87 13.46 17.90 -6.25
C ILE A 87 14.25 17.57 -7.53
N SER A 88 14.22 18.47 -8.52
CA SER A 88 14.96 18.32 -9.79
C SER A 88 16.47 18.51 -9.66
N ASN A 89 16.95 19.03 -8.54
CA ASN A 89 18.36 19.34 -8.32
C ASN A 89 19.13 18.15 -7.70
N PHE A 90 18.42 17.13 -7.21
CA PHE A 90 19.07 15.98 -6.58
C PHE A 90 19.93 15.21 -7.58
N HIS A 91 21.19 14.97 -7.25
CA HIS A 91 22.11 14.23 -8.14
C HIS A 91 22.01 12.71 -7.98
N GLY A 92 21.38 12.23 -6.90
CA GLY A 92 21.15 10.81 -6.66
C GLY A 92 19.93 10.25 -7.38
N LEU A 93 19.57 9.02 -7.06
CA LEU A 93 18.40 8.35 -7.62
C LEU A 93 17.12 8.75 -6.88
N ILE A 94 16.11 9.20 -7.61
CA ILE A 94 14.74 9.32 -7.09
C ILE A 94 13.90 8.17 -7.62
N THR A 95 13.22 7.46 -6.73
CA THR A 95 12.24 6.44 -7.12
C THR A 95 10.95 6.55 -6.31
N HIS A 96 9.83 6.15 -6.90
CA HIS A 96 8.56 6.02 -6.22
C HIS A 96 8.26 4.54 -5.98
N SER A 97 7.71 4.20 -4.83
CA SER A 97 7.36 2.80 -4.45
C SER A 97 6.54 2.02 -5.49
N SER A 98 5.73 2.71 -6.31
CA SER A 98 4.93 2.09 -7.38
C SER A 98 5.67 1.93 -8.72
N HIS A 99 6.86 2.50 -8.85
CA HIS A 99 7.72 2.44 -10.04
C HIS A 99 9.14 2.00 -9.62
N TRP A 100 9.20 1.08 -8.66
CA TRP A 100 10.46 0.54 -8.18
C TRP A 100 11.15 -0.25 -9.30
N ASP A 101 12.36 0.17 -9.67
CA ASP A 101 13.18 -0.57 -10.61
C ASP A 101 13.85 -1.74 -9.86
N LYS A 102 13.62 -2.96 -10.36
CA LYS A 102 14.13 -4.21 -9.76
C LYS A 102 15.66 -4.30 -9.81
N ASP A 103 16.30 -3.53 -10.68
CA ASP A 103 17.74 -3.56 -10.91
C ASP A 103 18.49 -2.46 -10.12
N VAL A 104 17.80 -1.72 -9.24
CA VAL A 104 18.44 -0.74 -8.34
C VAL A 104 19.41 -1.43 -7.39
N ASP A 105 20.69 -1.06 -7.47
CA ASP A 105 21.71 -1.49 -6.52
C ASP A 105 21.67 -0.64 -5.23
N LEU A 106 21.34 -1.31 -4.13
CA LEU A 106 21.26 -0.72 -2.79
C LEU A 106 22.58 -0.87 -2.00
N THR A 107 23.55 -1.62 -2.53
CA THR A 107 24.79 -1.96 -1.84
C THR A 107 25.59 -0.69 -1.53
N ASN A 108 25.96 -0.53 -0.26
CA ASN A 108 26.70 0.64 0.24
C ASN A 108 26.00 2.00 0.03
N LYS A 109 24.69 2.02 -0.27
CA LYS A 109 23.94 3.27 -0.48
C LYS A 109 23.39 3.84 0.81
N THR A 110 23.31 5.16 0.88
CA THR A 110 22.56 5.89 1.90
C THR A 110 21.18 6.24 1.34
N VAL A 111 20.12 5.71 1.96
CA VAL A 111 18.76 5.76 1.40
C VAL A 111 17.81 6.51 2.32
N GLY A 112 17.07 7.47 1.76
CA GLY A 112 15.99 8.17 2.46
C GLY A 112 14.63 7.65 2.02
N VAL A 113 13.76 7.29 2.97
CA VAL A 113 12.38 6.89 2.66
C VAL A 113 11.40 7.92 3.20
N ILE A 114 10.63 8.55 2.31
CA ILE A 114 9.59 9.51 2.67
C ILE A 114 8.24 8.79 2.65
N GLY A 115 7.66 8.60 3.83
CA GLY A 115 6.36 7.96 4.01
C GLY A 115 6.39 6.71 4.89
N CYS A 116 5.32 6.52 5.65
CA CYS A 116 5.14 5.45 6.63
C CYS A 116 3.74 4.78 6.51
N GLY A 117 3.22 4.74 5.28
CA GLY A 117 2.10 3.86 4.91
C GLY A 117 2.58 2.43 4.71
N ALA A 118 1.68 1.53 4.27
CA ALA A 118 2.02 0.12 4.04
C ALA A 118 3.26 -0.06 3.15
N SER A 119 3.36 0.68 2.04
CA SER A 119 4.55 0.64 1.16
C SER A 119 5.82 1.10 1.87
N GLY A 120 5.76 2.19 2.64
CA GLY A 120 6.93 2.70 3.36
C GLY A 120 7.40 1.72 4.44
N VAL A 121 6.46 1.17 5.21
CA VAL A 121 6.71 0.14 6.22
C VAL A 121 7.42 -1.08 5.60
N GLN A 122 6.87 -1.63 4.51
CA GLN A 122 7.43 -2.81 3.85
C GLN A 122 8.80 -2.52 3.22
N ILE A 123 8.95 -1.38 2.53
CA ILE A 123 10.23 -1.00 1.91
C ILE A 123 11.30 -0.82 2.98
N ILE A 124 11.02 -0.05 4.04
CA ILE A 124 11.99 0.20 5.12
C ILE A 124 12.47 -1.13 5.70
N THR A 125 11.56 -2.03 6.04
CA THR A 125 11.93 -3.34 6.61
C THR A 125 12.72 -4.19 5.63
N ALA A 126 12.36 -4.21 4.35
CA ALA A 126 13.03 -5.02 3.34
C ALA A 126 14.45 -4.53 3.02
N ILE A 127 14.66 -3.20 2.92
CA ILE A 127 15.93 -2.64 2.44
C ILE A 127 16.91 -2.28 3.57
N ALA A 128 16.44 -2.05 4.80
CA ALA A 128 17.30 -1.73 5.94
C ALA A 128 18.51 -2.67 6.15
N PRO A 129 18.43 -4.00 5.93
CA PRO A 129 19.61 -4.86 6.02
C PRO A 129 20.58 -4.79 4.83
N GLN A 130 20.20 -4.13 3.73
CA GLN A 130 20.94 -4.12 2.46
C GLN A 130 21.70 -2.82 2.19
N VAL A 131 21.29 -1.72 2.84
CA VAL A 131 21.84 -0.37 2.64
C VAL A 131 22.92 -0.02 3.67
N ALA A 132 23.85 0.87 3.33
CA ALA A 132 24.85 1.37 4.29
C ALA A 132 24.18 2.16 5.43
N SER A 133 23.19 2.99 5.10
CA SER A 133 22.40 3.76 6.06
C SER A 133 21.01 4.04 5.51
N LEU A 134 20.00 3.99 6.37
CA LEU A 134 18.62 4.32 6.04
C LEU A 134 18.13 5.48 6.93
N THR A 135 17.52 6.50 6.33
CA THR A 135 16.81 7.55 7.06
C THR A 135 15.32 7.52 6.72
N SER A 136 14.49 7.21 7.71
CA SER A 136 13.02 7.20 7.57
C SER A 136 12.44 8.58 7.93
N PHE A 137 11.86 9.28 6.97
CA PHE A 137 11.21 10.57 7.16
C PHE A 137 9.71 10.39 7.44
N ILE A 138 9.31 10.54 8.70
CA ILE A 138 7.97 10.22 9.20
C ILE A 138 7.20 11.50 9.52
N ARG A 139 6.02 11.68 8.90
CA ARG A 139 5.09 12.79 9.23
C ARG A 139 3.95 12.35 10.15
N HIS A 140 3.31 11.21 9.87
CA HIS A 140 2.21 10.68 10.68
C HIS A 140 2.42 9.18 10.88
N PRO A 141 3.05 8.75 11.99
CA PRO A 141 3.24 7.33 12.27
C PRO A 141 1.90 6.60 12.30
N GLN A 142 1.89 5.34 11.87
CA GLN A 142 0.71 4.48 11.85
C GLN A 142 0.94 3.21 12.66
N PHE A 143 -0.14 2.65 13.20
CA PHE A 143 -0.09 1.36 13.86
C PHE A 143 0.17 0.26 12.83
N THR A 144 1.25 -0.47 13.03
CA THR A 144 1.62 -1.67 12.28
C THR A 144 1.54 -2.86 13.22
N VAL A 145 0.84 -3.91 12.83
CA VAL A 145 0.81 -5.17 13.57
C VAL A 145 1.68 -6.20 12.86
N ARG A 146 1.91 -7.36 13.48
CA ARG A 146 2.60 -8.48 12.83
C ARG A 146 1.84 -8.94 11.59
N SER A 147 2.56 -9.33 10.54
CA SER A 147 1.97 -10.09 9.44
C SER A 147 1.84 -11.57 9.79
N ASN A 148 2.80 -12.09 10.58
CA ASN A 148 2.96 -13.50 10.87
C ASN A 148 3.10 -14.34 9.58
N ASP A 149 3.83 -13.81 8.61
CA ASP A 149 4.02 -14.47 7.32
C ASP A 149 4.95 -15.68 7.48
N LYS A 150 4.56 -16.81 6.90
CA LYS A 150 5.20 -18.11 7.10
C LYS A 150 5.19 -18.92 5.81
N PRO A 151 6.20 -19.78 5.59
CA PRO A 151 6.14 -20.79 4.55
C PRO A 151 4.85 -21.60 4.67
N VAL A 152 4.15 -21.76 3.54
CA VAL A 152 2.95 -22.59 3.46
C VAL A 152 3.38 -24.03 3.21
N ASP A 153 3.01 -24.94 4.11
CA ASP A 153 3.29 -26.36 3.95
C ASP A 153 2.23 -27.08 3.09
N GLN A 154 2.56 -28.29 2.64
CA GLN A 154 1.67 -29.08 1.79
C GLN A 154 0.35 -29.42 2.50
N GLN A 155 0.38 -29.65 3.82
CA GLN A 155 -0.80 -29.96 4.61
C GLN A 155 -1.81 -28.81 4.57
N HIS A 156 -1.34 -27.56 4.67
CA HIS A 156 -2.17 -26.38 4.54
C HIS A 156 -2.75 -26.24 3.13
N ILE A 157 -1.95 -26.49 2.09
CA ILE A 157 -2.40 -26.47 0.69
C ILE A 157 -3.52 -27.50 0.46
N ASP A 158 -3.31 -28.73 0.94
CA ASP A 158 -4.29 -29.81 0.82
C ASP A 158 -5.59 -29.43 1.54
N TRP A 159 -5.50 -28.89 2.75
CA TRP A 159 -6.66 -28.39 3.49
C TRP A 159 -7.40 -27.27 2.75
N VAL A 160 -6.68 -26.31 2.15
CA VAL A 160 -7.29 -25.23 1.35
C VAL A 160 -8.03 -25.81 0.15
N ASN A 161 -7.43 -26.77 -0.55
CA ASN A 161 -8.04 -27.41 -1.72
C ASN A 161 -9.28 -28.23 -1.36
N GLU A 162 -9.21 -29.01 -0.27
CA GLU A 162 -10.34 -29.80 0.24
C GLU A 162 -11.47 -28.93 0.80
N SER A 163 -11.13 -27.78 1.38
CA SER A 163 -12.09 -26.86 2.02
C SER A 163 -12.49 -25.67 1.14
N TYR A 164 -12.10 -25.66 -0.14
CA TYR A 164 -12.14 -24.48 -1.00
C TYR A 164 -13.54 -23.85 -1.06
N ASP A 165 -14.56 -24.67 -1.33
CA ASP A 165 -15.95 -24.20 -1.41
C ASP A 165 -16.45 -23.60 -0.09
N ARG A 166 -16.08 -24.21 1.05
CA ARG A 166 -16.43 -23.72 2.39
C ARG A 166 -15.75 -22.39 2.70
N ILE A 167 -14.47 -22.26 2.33
CA ILE A 167 -13.71 -21.01 2.49
C ILE A 167 -14.39 -19.90 1.68
N TRP A 168 -14.74 -20.15 0.42
CA TRP A 168 -15.43 -19.16 -0.41
C TRP A 168 -16.86 -18.85 0.02
N GLU A 169 -17.59 -19.81 0.58
CA GLU A 169 -18.87 -19.55 1.22
C GLU A 169 -18.71 -18.61 2.42
N GLN A 170 -17.72 -18.85 3.28
CA GLN A 170 -17.44 -17.97 4.42
C GLN A 170 -17.02 -16.57 3.97
N ILE A 171 -16.09 -16.46 3.02
CA ILE A 171 -15.60 -15.18 2.50
C ILE A 171 -16.75 -14.34 1.94
N ARG A 172 -17.63 -14.94 1.11
CA ARG A 172 -18.78 -14.24 0.50
C ARG A 172 -19.81 -13.75 1.51
N ASN A 173 -19.88 -14.37 2.69
CA ASN A 173 -20.80 -14.00 3.76
C ASN A 173 -20.13 -13.17 4.87
N SER A 174 -18.90 -12.71 4.67
CA SER A 174 -18.15 -11.88 5.62
C SER A 174 -18.14 -10.41 5.23
N ILE A 175 -17.83 -9.52 6.18
CA ILE A 175 -17.74 -8.06 5.94
C ILE A 175 -16.44 -7.74 5.20
N THR A 176 -15.34 -8.40 5.56
CA THR A 176 -14.00 -8.02 5.10
C THR A 176 -13.50 -8.89 3.94
N SER A 177 -14.00 -10.12 3.79
CA SER A 177 -13.51 -11.11 2.82
C SER A 177 -12.06 -11.60 3.04
N PHE A 178 -11.54 -11.53 4.28
CA PHE A 178 -10.14 -11.90 4.61
C PHE A 178 -9.94 -13.35 5.12
N GLY A 179 -10.97 -14.21 5.08
CA GLY A 179 -10.81 -15.64 5.37
C GLY A 179 -10.61 -15.99 6.86
N PHE A 180 -11.05 -15.13 7.77
CA PHE A 180 -11.10 -15.41 9.21
C PHE A 180 -12.52 -15.18 9.76
N TYR A 181 -12.79 -15.70 10.95
CA TYR A 181 -14.09 -15.51 11.60
C TYR A 181 -14.23 -14.09 12.15
N GLU A 182 -15.28 -13.37 11.76
CA GLU A 182 -15.58 -12.04 12.26
C GLU A 182 -16.57 -12.12 13.43
N SER A 183 -16.11 -11.79 14.63
CA SER A 183 -16.91 -11.88 15.86
C SER A 183 -17.94 -10.77 15.97
N ASN A 184 -19.10 -11.07 16.56
CA ASN A 184 -20.14 -10.11 16.94
C ASN A 184 -20.02 -9.64 18.41
N ARG A 185 -18.90 -9.94 19.07
CA ARG A 185 -18.67 -9.66 20.49
C ARG A 185 -18.22 -8.21 20.71
N PRO A 186 -18.92 -7.41 21.53
CA PRO A 186 -18.45 -6.07 21.88
C PRO A 186 -17.19 -6.13 22.75
N PHE A 187 -16.22 -5.25 22.51
CA PHE A 187 -14.94 -5.21 23.23
C PHE A 187 -15.14 -5.04 24.73
N MET A 188 -16.04 -4.15 25.13
CA MET A 188 -16.32 -3.84 26.55
C MET A 188 -17.17 -4.91 27.26
N SER A 189 -17.66 -5.93 26.54
CA SER A 189 -18.40 -7.05 27.15
C SER A 189 -17.49 -8.08 27.83
N VAL A 190 -16.18 -7.97 27.62
CA VAL A 190 -15.17 -8.91 28.13
C VAL A 190 -14.35 -8.24 29.23
N GLY A 191 -14.06 -8.98 30.32
CA GLY A 191 -13.23 -8.48 31.41
C GLY A 191 -11.79 -8.13 30.98
N PRO A 192 -11.13 -7.18 31.66
CA PRO A 192 -9.87 -6.59 31.21
C PRO A 192 -8.73 -7.61 30.99
N GLU A 193 -8.57 -8.59 31.88
CA GLU A 193 -7.56 -9.64 31.73
C GLU A 193 -7.78 -10.47 30.45
N ARG A 194 -9.03 -10.87 30.19
CA ARG A 194 -9.37 -11.64 29.00
C ARG A 194 -9.23 -10.80 27.72
N ARG A 195 -9.49 -9.49 27.76
CA ARG A 195 -9.22 -8.60 26.61
C ARG A 195 -7.74 -8.53 26.30
N GLN A 196 -6.88 -8.40 27.30
CA GLN A 196 -5.43 -8.43 27.11
C GLN A 196 -4.99 -9.74 26.44
N GLN A 197 -5.48 -10.90 26.92
CA GLN A 197 -5.18 -12.20 26.29
C GLN A 197 -5.64 -12.26 24.82
N LEU A 198 -6.83 -11.76 24.51
CA LEU A 198 -7.34 -11.74 23.14
C LEU A 198 -6.55 -10.77 22.24
N LEU A 199 -6.09 -9.64 22.76
CA LEU A 199 -5.22 -8.72 22.02
C LEU A 199 -3.83 -9.31 21.76
N GLU A 200 -3.27 -10.05 22.72
CA GLU A 200 -2.03 -10.81 22.51
C GLU A 200 -2.22 -11.90 21.46
N ASP A 201 -3.35 -12.61 21.47
CA ASP A 201 -3.69 -13.61 20.45
C ASP A 201 -3.77 -12.96 19.05
N LEU A 202 -4.45 -11.82 18.90
CA LEU A 202 -4.50 -11.08 17.64
C LEU A 202 -3.11 -10.60 17.19
N TRP A 203 -2.30 -10.12 18.13
CA TRP A 203 -0.92 -9.69 17.85
C TRP A 203 -0.05 -10.84 17.34
N ASN A 204 -0.18 -12.03 17.93
CA ASN A 204 0.63 -13.21 17.59
C ASN A 204 0.12 -13.93 16.33
N ASN A 205 -1.20 -13.92 16.08
CA ASN A 205 -1.77 -14.48 14.86
C ASN A 205 -1.46 -13.62 13.63
N GLY A 206 -1.26 -12.31 13.83
CA GLY A 206 -0.90 -11.37 12.77
C GLY A 206 -2.09 -11.00 11.87
N ASN A 207 -1.84 -10.21 10.83
CA ASN A 207 -2.84 -9.60 9.94
C ASN A 207 -3.66 -8.47 10.61
N GLY A 208 -3.59 -7.27 10.04
CA GLY A 208 -4.17 -6.06 10.60
C GLY A 208 -5.69 -6.00 10.48
N ILE A 209 -6.25 -6.63 9.45
CA ILE A 209 -7.71 -6.73 9.29
C ILE A 209 -8.24 -7.74 10.31
N ARG A 210 -7.56 -8.88 10.48
CA ARG A 210 -7.83 -9.83 11.56
C ARG A 210 -7.77 -9.15 12.93
N PHE A 211 -6.73 -8.36 13.20
CA PHE A 211 -6.59 -7.63 14.46
C PHE A 211 -7.81 -6.74 14.78
N MET A 212 -8.39 -6.11 13.76
CA MET A 212 -9.51 -5.20 13.92
C MET A 212 -10.88 -5.90 14.04
N PHE A 213 -11.05 -7.11 13.47
CA PHE A 213 -12.39 -7.70 13.28
C PHE A 213 -12.55 -9.14 13.80
N GLU A 214 -11.49 -9.88 14.14
CA GLU A 214 -11.63 -11.31 14.47
C GLU A 214 -12.30 -11.54 15.83
N HIS A 215 -11.82 -10.93 16.92
CA HIS A 215 -12.37 -11.20 18.26
C HIS A 215 -13.49 -10.24 18.69
N PHE A 216 -13.53 -9.04 18.09
CA PHE A 216 -14.41 -7.97 18.52
C PHE A 216 -15.06 -7.26 17.34
N CYS A 217 -16.34 -6.88 17.48
CA CYS A 217 -17.11 -6.26 16.40
C CYS A 217 -17.03 -4.74 16.34
N ASP A 218 -16.48 -4.10 17.38
CA ASP A 218 -16.64 -2.66 17.65
C ASP A 218 -15.32 -1.90 17.80
N ILE A 219 -14.16 -2.50 17.51
CA ILE A 219 -12.86 -1.77 17.53
C ILE A 219 -12.88 -0.58 16.57
N ALA A 220 -13.53 -0.71 15.41
CA ALA A 220 -13.60 0.33 14.40
C ALA A 220 -14.74 1.35 14.63
N THR A 221 -15.67 1.08 15.54
CA THR A 221 -16.92 1.87 15.70
C THR A 221 -17.13 2.43 17.11
N ASP A 222 -16.62 1.76 18.15
CA ASP A 222 -16.63 2.26 19.53
C ASP A 222 -15.30 2.93 19.89
N LYS A 223 -15.37 4.21 20.25
CA LYS A 223 -14.19 5.01 20.57
C LYS A 223 -13.43 4.48 21.79
N LYS A 224 -14.14 3.94 22.79
CA LYS A 224 -13.51 3.46 24.02
C LYS A 224 -12.74 2.15 23.76
N ALA A 225 -13.31 1.24 22.98
CA ALA A 225 -12.65 0.05 22.48
C ALA A 225 -11.41 0.40 21.67
N ASN A 226 -11.53 1.33 20.70
CA ASN A 226 -10.41 1.77 19.88
C ASN A 226 -9.26 2.33 20.73
N MET A 227 -9.56 3.13 21.75
CA MET A 227 -8.54 3.71 22.62
C MET A 227 -7.79 2.66 23.44
N GLU A 228 -8.47 1.64 23.99
CA GLU A 228 -7.80 0.55 24.71
C GLU A 228 -6.89 -0.27 23.78
N VAL A 229 -7.31 -0.47 22.52
CA VAL A 229 -6.49 -1.10 21.48
C VAL A 229 -5.28 -0.24 21.13
N CYS A 230 -5.46 1.06 20.94
CA CYS A 230 -4.36 2.00 20.72
C CYS A 230 -3.34 1.91 21.87
N ASP A 231 -3.79 1.89 23.12
CA ASP A 231 -2.89 1.78 24.27
C ASP A 231 -2.13 0.46 24.30
N PHE A 232 -2.78 -0.65 23.94
CA PHE A 232 -2.09 -1.93 23.74
C PHE A 232 -0.99 -1.84 22.66
N LEU A 233 -1.32 -1.30 21.49
CA LEU A 233 -0.37 -1.18 20.38
C LEU A 233 0.79 -0.23 20.71
N ARG A 234 0.52 0.88 21.40
CA ARG A 234 1.57 1.80 21.89
C ARG A 234 2.53 1.08 22.86
N ARG A 235 2.01 0.25 23.78
CA ARG A 235 2.87 -0.57 24.66
C ARG A 235 3.76 -1.50 23.85
N LYS A 236 3.24 -2.18 22.82
CA LYS A 236 4.07 -3.03 21.94
C LYS A 236 5.20 -2.25 21.27
N ILE A 237 4.95 -1.03 20.78
CA ILE A 237 6.01 -0.19 20.19
C ILE A 237 7.10 0.12 21.23
N GLN A 238 6.71 0.53 22.44
CA GLN A 238 7.64 0.86 23.52
C GLN A 238 8.42 -0.36 24.04
N GLU A 239 7.83 -1.55 23.99
CA GLU A 239 8.50 -2.82 24.33
C GLU A 239 9.53 -3.23 23.26
N ILE A 240 9.24 -2.97 21.98
CA ILE A 240 10.05 -3.45 20.86
C ILE A 240 11.19 -2.47 20.52
N VAL A 241 10.92 -1.17 20.50
CA VAL A 241 11.88 -0.14 20.08
C VAL A 241 12.70 0.32 21.28
N LYS A 242 14.01 0.03 21.26
CA LYS A 242 14.93 0.23 22.40
C LYS A 242 15.32 1.69 22.62
N ASP A 243 15.42 2.45 21.53
CA ASP A 243 15.72 3.88 21.58
C ASP A 243 14.43 4.67 21.90
N PRO A 244 14.38 5.40 23.03
CA PRO A 244 13.16 6.09 23.47
C PRO A 244 12.74 7.20 22.50
N GLU A 245 13.68 7.85 21.81
CA GLU A 245 13.36 8.91 20.86
C GLU A 245 12.80 8.32 19.56
N LYS A 246 13.38 7.21 19.06
CA LYS A 246 12.79 6.48 17.92
C LYS A 246 11.40 5.95 18.27
N ALA A 247 11.23 5.40 19.48
CA ALA A 247 9.94 4.92 19.96
C ALA A 247 8.91 6.06 20.02
N ARG A 248 9.30 7.25 20.49
CA ARG A 248 8.45 8.45 20.51
C ARG A 248 7.97 8.84 19.12
N VAL A 249 8.87 8.90 18.12
CA VAL A 249 8.52 9.27 16.74
C VAL A 249 7.62 8.22 16.07
N LEU A 250 7.81 6.94 16.39
CA LEU A 250 7.03 5.83 15.84
C LEU A 250 5.65 5.66 16.48
N THR A 251 5.41 6.24 17.66
CA THR A 251 4.19 6.02 18.43
C THR A 251 3.04 6.89 17.90
N PRO A 252 1.97 6.30 17.32
CA PRO A 252 0.84 7.08 16.83
C PRO A 252 0.01 7.70 17.96
N THR A 253 -0.35 8.98 17.78
CA THR A 253 -1.29 9.70 18.67
C THR A 253 -2.73 9.67 18.16
N GLU A 254 -2.93 9.35 16.89
CA GLU A 254 -4.23 9.25 16.24
C GLU A 254 -4.94 7.92 16.61
N LEU A 255 -6.23 7.82 16.25
CA LEU A 255 -7.02 6.59 16.43
C LEU A 255 -6.54 5.48 15.49
N PHE A 256 -6.75 4.22 15.89
CA PHE A 256 -6.56 3.06 15.02
C PHE A 256 -7.74 2.94 14.05
N ALA A 257 -7.79 3.86 13.08
CA ALA A 257 -8.92 4.05 12.16
C ALA A 257 -8.49 4.26 10.70
N ARG A 258 -7.18 4.20 10.41
CA ARG A 258 -6.67 4.07 9.04
C ARG A 258 -6.65 2.60 8.65
N ARG A 259 -6.44 2.30 7.35
CA ARG A 259 -6.25 0.91 6.90
C ARG A 259 -5.17 0.24 7.76
N PRO A 260 -5.47 -0.87 8.45
CA PRO A 260 -4.49 -1.60 9.24
C PRO A 260 -3.29 -2.05 8.41
N ILE A 261 -2.08 -1.82 8.93
CA ILE A 261 -0.83 -2.22 8.30
C ILE A 261 -0.29 -3.47 8.99
N SER A 262 0.27 -4.39 8.21
CA SER A 262 0.90 -5.61 8.71
C SER A 262 2.29 -5.76 8.14
N ASN A 263 3.28 -5.93 9.01
CA ASN A 263 4.64 -6.19 8.60
C ASN A 263 5.47 -6.73 9.78
N ASP A 264 6.06 -7.90 9.61
CA ASP A 264 6.96 -8.48 10.60
C ASP A 264 8.30 -7.73 10.60
N GLY A 265 8.79 -7.38 11.79
CA GLY A 265 10.10 -6.73 11.95
C GLY A 265 10.11 -5.23 11.72
N TYR A 266 8.97 -4.56 11.49
CA TYR A 266 8.96 -3.11 11.22
C TYR A 266 9.53 -2.30 12.38
N TYR A 267 9.03 -2.50 13.59
CA TYR A 267 9.53 -1.77 14.76
C TYR A 267 10.93 -2.25 15.14
N GLU A 268 11.21 -3.55 15.04
CA GLU A 268 12.53 -4.13 15.28
C GLU A 268 13.61 -3.53 14.35
N THR A 269 13.24 -3.14 13.12
CA THR A 269 14.14 -2.53 12.14
C THR A 269 14.79 -1.25 12.68
N TYR A 270 14.09 -0.46 13.52
CA TYR A 270 14.62 0.78 14.07
C TYR A 270 15.65 0.58 15.20
N ASN A 271 15.82 -0.65 15.68
CA ASN A 271 16.88 -1.01 16.62
C ASN A 271 18.24 -1.23 15.94
N ARG A 272 18.30 -1.20 14.61
CA ARG A 272 19.55 -1.32 13.87
C ARG A 272 20.33 -0.01 13.95
N ASP A 273 21.66 -0.13 14.06
CA ASP A 273 22.56 1.04 14.11
C ASP A 273 22.53 1.86 12.82
N ASN A 274 22.24 1.22 11.69
CA ASN A 274 22.20 1.86 10.37
C ASN A 274 20.82 2.47 10.03
N VAL A 275 19.85 2.48 10.96
CA VAL A 275 18.50 3.01 10.70
C VAL A 275 18.24 4.23 11.56
N ASN A 276 18.07 5.38 10.90
CA ASN A 276 17.75 6.68 11.47
C ASN A 276 16.29 7.05 11.20
N ILE A 277 15.77 7.98 12.00
CA ILE A 277 14.40 8.47 11.88
C ILE A 277 14.36 9.99 12.01
N VAL A 278 13.49 10.62 11.24
CA VAL A 278 13.25 12.08 11.28
C VAL A 278 11.76 12.32 11.50
N ASP A 279 11.43 13.10 12.54
CA ASP A 279 10.08 13.55 12.86
C ASP A 279 9.73 14.80 12.05
N LEU A 280 9.10 14.61 10.89
CA LEU A 280 8.74 15.70 9.97
C LEU A 280 7.68 16.66 10.53
N LYS A 281 7.03 16.35 11.66
CA LYS A 281 6.20 17.34 12.35
C LYS A 281 7.03 18.35 13.13
N GLN A 282 8.21 17.96 13.59
CA GLN A 282 9.15 18.85 14.28
C GLN A 282 10.12 19.52 13.31
N THR A 283 10.70 18.73 12.40
CA THR A 283 11.71 19.20 11.44
C THR A 283 11.20 18.92 10.02
N PRO A 284 10.24 19.73 9.51
CA PRO A 284 9.64 19.51 8.19
C PRO A 284 10.69 19.59 7.09
N ILE A 285 10.45 18.89 5.97
CA ILE A 285 11.29 19.02 4.76
C ILE A 285 11.12 20.44 4.22
N VAL A 286 12.24 21.14 4.01
CA VAL A 286 12.29 22.48 3.42
C VAL A 286 12.52 22.38 1.91
N GLU A 287 13.53 21.61 1.51
CA GLU A 287 13.92 21.41 0.12
C GLU A 287 14.70 20.10 -0.04
N ILE A 288 14.75 19.62 -1.26
CA ILE A 288 15.73 18.63 -1.71
C ILE A 288 16.91 19.41 -2.31
N THR A 289 18.11 19.17 -1.80
CA THR A 289 19.36 19.78 -2.26
C THR A 289 20.02 18.88 -3.30
N THR A 290 21.18 19.29 -3.82
CA THR A 290 21.97 18.45 -4.74
C THR A 290 22.46 17.15 -4.12
N GLU A 291 22.60 17.12 -2.79
CA GLU A 291 23.23 16.03 -2.03
C GLU A 291 22.26 15.27 -1.13
N GLY A 292 21.02 15.77 -0.92
CA GLY A 292 20.08 15.13 -0.01
C GLY A 292 18.84 15.93 0.33
N ILE A 293 18.33 15.75 1.55
CA ILE A 293 17.11 16.41 2.04
C ILE A 293 17.47 17.41 3.14
N ARG A 294 17.06 18.67 3.00
CA ARG A 294 17.18 19.68 4.06
C ARG A 294 15.91 19.75 4.90
N THR A 295 16.08 19.70 6.21
CA THR A 295 14.99 19.81 7.19
C THR A 295 14.96 21.19 7.85
N GLY A 296 13.84 21.51 8.53
CA GLY A 296 13.57 22.83 9.12
C GLY A 296 14.50 23.27 10.25
N ASP A 297 15.28 22.35 10.81
CA ASP A 297 16.38 22.60 11.74
C ASP A 297 17.70 22.99 11.05
N GLY A 298 17.73 23.01 9.71
CA GLY A 298 18.88 23.36 8.89
C GLY A 298 19.79 22.19 8.54
N ALA A 299 19.55 21.00 9.11
CA ALA A 299 20.33 19.80 8.81
C ALA A 299 20.12 19.36 7.35
N VAL A 300 21.19 18.84 6.74
CA VAL A 300 21.15 18.19 5.42
C VAL A 300 21.42 16.71 5.63
N HIS A 301 20.42 15.89 5.34
CA HIS A 301 20.56 14.45 5.32
C HIS A 301 21.07 14.05 3.94
N CYS A 302 22.38 13.80 3.80
CA CYS A 302 22.97 13.37 2.54
C CYS A 302 22.50 11.97 2.15
N LEU A 303 22.08 11.79 0.90
CA LEU A 303 21.46 10.56 0.41
C LEU A 303 21.97 10.24 -1.00
N ASP A 304 22.14 8.96 -1.31
CA ASP A 304 22.34 8.46 -2.67
C ASP A 304 21.00 8.18 -3.36
N ILE A 305 19.98 7.79 -2.59
CA ILE A 305 18.66 7.39 -3.09
C ILE A 305 17.56 8.01 -2.23
N ILE A 306 16.56 8.61 -2.86
CA ILE A 306 15.30 9.05 -2.23
C ILE A 306 14.17 8.16 -2.74
N VAL A 307 13.49 7.51 -1.80
CA VAL A 307 12.31 6.68 -2.06
C VAL A 307 11.06 7.42 -1.60
N PHE A 308 10.16 7.68 -2.53
CA PHE A 308 8.82 8.18 -2.25
C PHE A 308 7.85 7.03 -2.00
N ALA A 309 7.43 6.88 -0.75
CA ALA A 309 6.35 6.00 -0.31
C ALA A 309 5.10 6.82 0.07
N THR A 310 4.75 7.79 -0.77
CA THR A 310 3.78 8.88 -0.50
C THR A 310 2.35 8.59 -0.96
N SER A 311 1.98 7.32 -1.00
CA SER A 311 0.67 6.84 -1.47
C SER A 311 0.42 7.12 -2.95
N LEU A 312 -0.77 6.74 -3.41
CA LEU A 312 -1.31 6.99 -4.73
C LEU A 312 -2.56 7.88 -4.58
N ASP A 313 -2.88 8.62 -5.62
CA ASP A 313 -4.16 9.34 -5.74
C ASP A 313 -5.27 8.29 -5.91
N ALA A 314 -6.11 8.17 -4.89
CA ALA A 314 -6.93 6.98 -4.66
C ALA A 314 -8.36 7.16 -5.18
N VAL A 315 -8.93 6.07 -5.69
CA VAL A 315 -10.33 5.95 -6.14
C VAL A 315 -10.63 6.67 -7.46
N ASP A 316 -10.60 8.00 -7.51
CA ASP A 316 -11.07 8.81 -8.65
C ASP A 316 -9.95 9.38 -9.51
N GLY A 317 -8.70 9.37 -9.03
CA GLY A 317 -7.56 9.98 -9.72
C GLY A 317 -7.36 9.55 -11.17
N ASN A 318 -7.66 8.29 -11.52
CA ASN A 318 -7.60 7.80 -12.90
C ASN A 318 -8.87 8.07 -13.71
N LEU A 319 -10.04 8.09 -13.07
CA LEU A 319 -11.32 8.36 -13.74
C LEU A 319 -11.41 9.81 -14.16
N THR A 320 -10.99 10.74 -13.31
CA THR A 320 -10.96 12.17 -13.61
C THR A 320 -10.01 12.52 -14.75
N ARG A 321 -8.88 11.81 -14.87
CA ARG A 321 -7.93 11.96 -15.99
C ARG A 321 -8.51 11.49 -17.33
N ALA A 322 -9.37 10.48 -17.32
CA ALA A 322 -9.95 9.90 -18.53
C ALA A 322 -11.10 10.74 -19.13
N ALA A 323 -11.73 11.57 -18.30
CA ALA A 323 -12.94 12.34 -18.63
C ALA A 323 -12.65 13.75 -19.17
N SER A 324 -11.37 14.16 -19.24
CA SER A 324 -10.91 15.47 -19.75
C SER A 324 -10.48 15.39 -21.21
#